data_AF-A0A7V3SKY7-F1
#
_entry.id   AF-A0A7V3SKY7-F1
#
_cell.length_a   1.000
_cell.length_b   1.000
_cell.length_c   1.000
_cell.angle_alpha   90.00
_cell.angle_beta   90.00
_cell.angle_gamma   90.00
#
_symmetry.space_group_name_H-M   'P 1'
#
loop_
_entity.id
_entity.type
_entity.pdbx_description
1 polymer ?
#
loop_
_entity_poly.entity_id
_entity_poly.type
_entity_poly.pdbx_seq_one_letter_code
_entity_poly.pdbx_strand_id
1 'polypeptide(L)'
;MPVVVPPPDPAGLPAPAWLLQVLLVFTFILHVLAMNLLVGGTTIMAISLRKGRNSAFHAELAKRLSKALPVTMSLTITLGVAPLLFVQVLYGQAFYTASVLMAWPWLSVIALVLLAYYGLYLVQFRPDWLGKWVTPIAWVSAVLILLVGLLYTHNATLNLAPNKWASLYAMSAAGLHLNW
;
A
#
# COMPACT_ATOMS: atom_id res chain seq x y z
N MET A 1 4.97 18.84 -25.96
CA MET A 1 6.09 19.46 -25.23
C MET A 1 7.20 18.43 -25.07
N PRO A 2 8.49 18.79 -25.07
CA PRO A 2 9.56 17.84 -24.82
C PRO A 2 9.40 17.18 -23.46
N VAL A 3 9.82 15.91 -23.35
CA VAL A 3 9.77 15.18 -22.08
C VAL A 3 10.77 15.82 -21.11
N VAL A 4 10.27 16.31 -19.98
CA VAL A 4 11.09 16.93 -18.93
C VAL A 4 11.40 15.85 -17.89
N VAL A 5 12.64 15.35 -17.87
CA VAL A 5 13.13 14.43 -16.85
C VAL A 5 14.11 15.19 -15.96
N PRO A 6 13.95 15.15 -14.63
CA PRO A 6 14.93 15.75 -13.71
C PRO A 6 16.34 15.17 -13.93
N PRO A 7 17.42 15.91 -13.67
CA PRO A 7 18.78 15.36 -13.74
C PRO A 7 18.98 14.23 -12.71
N PRO A 8 19.91 13.29 -12.95
CA PRO A 8 20.19 12.21 -12.01
C PRO A 8 20.87 12.75 -10.74
N ASP A 9 20.81 11.96 -9.67
CA ASP A 9 21.44 12.31 -8.39
C ASP A 9 22.96 12.46 -8.57
N PRO A 10 23.56 13.62 -8.21
CA PRO A 10 25.01 13.84 -8.27
C PRO A 10 25.83 12.85 -7.43
N ALA A 11 25.26 12.26 -6.37
CA ALA A 11 25.94 11.29 -5.51
C ALA A 11 26.13 9.92 -6.20
N GLY A 12 25.43 9.66 -7.30
CA GLY A 12 25.46 8.38 -8.00
C GLY A 12 24.80 7.25 -7.21
N LEU A 13 25.01 6.00 -7.66
CA LEU A 13 24.44 4.83 -7.00
C LEU A 13 25.34 4.37 -5.83
N PRO A 14 24.76 4.02 -4.67
CA PRO A 14 25.52 3.58 -3.50
C PRO A 14 26.10 2.16 -3.65
N ALA A 15 25.65 1.40 -4.66
CA ALA A 15 26.10 0.06 -4.96
C ALA A 15 25.93 -0.22 -6.47
N PRO A 16 26.51 -1.31 -7.00
CA PRO A 16 26.33 -1.68 -8.41
C PRO A 16 24.85 -1.84 -8.78
N ALA A 17 24.44 -1.29 -9.93
CA ALA A 17 23.04 -1.26 -10.35
C ALA A 17 22.39 -2.66 -10.43
N TRP A 18 23.15 -3.67 -10.89
CA TRP A 18 22.66 -5.05 -10.98
C TRP A 18 22.28 -5.62 -9.60
N LEU A 19 23.05 -5.29 -8.55
CA LEU A 19 22.79 -5.78 -7.20
C LEU A 19 21.52 -5.14 -6.64
N LEU A 20 21.39 -3.82 -6.78
CA LEU A 20 20.19 -3.08 -6.37
C LEU A 20 18.95 -3.59 -7.09
N GLN A 21 19.05 -3.90 -8.39
CA GLN A 21 17.95 -4.43 -9.19
C GLN A 21 17.54 -5.84 -8.74
N VAL A 22 18.50 -6.72 -8.44
CA VAL A 22 18.21 -8.06 -7.91
C VAL A 22 17.53 -7.96 -6.55
N LEU A 23 18.05 -7.12 -5.64
CA LEU A 23 17.48 -6.92 -4.31
C LEU A 23 16.09 -6.28 -4.38
N LEU A 24 15.86 -5.34 -5.30
CA LEU A 24 14.55 -4.79 -5.59
C LEU A 24 13.54 -5.89 -5.94
N VAL A 25 13.84 -6.70 -6.96
CA VAL A 25 12.91 -7.74 -7.43
C VAL A 25 12.68 -8.79 -6.34
N PHE A 26 13.74 -9.23 -5.67
CA PHE A 26 13.66 -10.22 -4.61
C PHE A 26 12.79 -9.75 -3.44
N THR A 27 13.06 -8.55 -2.91
CA THR A 27 12.28 -8.02 -1.78
C THR A 27 10.86 -7.65 -2.18
N PHE A 28 10.64 -7.22 -3.43
CA PHE A 28 9.31 -6.99 -3.97
C PHE A 28 8.47 -8.28 -4.03
N ILE A 29 9.05 -9.41 -4.46
CA ILE A 29 8.37 -10.71 -4.44
C ILE A 29 7.95 -11.07 -3.01
N LEU A 30 8.85 -10.93 -2.03
CA LEU A 30 8.52 -11.19 -0.63
C LEU A 30 7.39 -10.29 -0.12
N HIS A 31 7.44 -9.00 -0.44
CA HIS A 31 6.39 -8.05 -0.10
C HIS A 31 5.05 -8.45 -0.72
N VAL A 32 5.01 -8.83 -2.00
CA VAL A 32 3.79 -9.25 -2.70
C VAL A 32 3.18 -10.51 -2.09
N LEU A 33 3.99 -11.47 -1.63
CA LEU A 33 3.49 -12.64 -0.91
C LEU A 33 2.76 -12.24 0.38
N ALA A 34 3.38 -11.39 1.20
CA ALA A 34 2.76 -10.88 2.42
C ALA A 34 1.50 -10.04 2.12
N MET A 35 1.55 -9.20 1.07
CA MET A 35 0.44 -8.35 0.66
C MET A 35 -0.77 -9.16 0.18
N ASN A 36 -0.57 -10.27 -0.55
CA ASN A 36 -1.66 -11.17 -0.95
C ASN A 36 -2.33 -11.82 0.26
N LEU A 37 -1.54 -12.24 1.25
CA LEU A 37 -2.08 -12.77 2.52
C LEU A 37 -2.86 -11.70 3.28
N LEU A 38 -2.38 -10.46 3.29
CA LEU A 38 -3.05 -9.34 3.95
C LEU A 38 -4.38 -8.97 3.27
N VAL A 39 -4.37 -8.72 1.96
CA VAL A 39 -5.56 -8.33 1.20
C VAL A 39 -6.60 -9.45 1.18
N GLY A 40 -6.16 -10.67 0.84
CA GLY A 40 -7.02 -11.83 0.81
C GLY A 40 -7.55 -12.17 2.20
N GLY A 41 -6.68 -12.21 3.21
CA GLY A 41 -7.06 -12.55 4.57
C GLY A 41 -8.01 -11.54 5.22
N THR A 42 -7.80 -10.22 5.02
CA THR A 42 -8.71 -9.19 5.54
C THR A 42 -10.08 -9.25 4.88
N THR A 43 -10.13 -9.49 3.57
CA THR A 43 -11.38 -9.68 2.82
C THR A 43 -12.13 -10.93 3.29
N ILE A 44 -11.43 -12.07 3.39
CA ILE A 44 -12.00 -13.34 3.89
C ILE A 44 -12.48 -13.19 5.34
N MET A 45 -11.73 -12.48 6.19
CA MET A 45 -12.13 -12.19 7.57
C MET A 45 -13.42 -11.38 7.59
N ALA A 46 -13.53 -10.30 6.80
CA ALA A 46 -14.73 -9.46 6.77
C ALA A 46 -15.97 -10.23 6.28
N ILE A 47 -15.81 -11.09 5.28
CA ILE A 47 -16.87 -12.01 4.79
C ILE A 47 -17.24 -13.02 5.89
N SER A 48 -16.24 -13.62 6.54
CA SER A 48 -16.45 -14.65 7.58
C SER A 48 -17.09 -14.07 8.84
N LEU A 49 -16.79 -12.83 9.21
CA LEU A 49 -17.48 -12.12 10.30
C LEU A 49 -18.96 -11.93 10.00
N ARG A 50 -19.33 -11.65 8.75
CA ARG A 50 -20.74 -11.54 8.34
C ARG A 50 -21.44 -12.90 8.36
N LYS A 51 -20.81 -13.94 7.81
CA LYS A 51 -21.36 -15.31 7.75
C LYS A 51 -21.34 -16.06 9.08
N GLY A 52 -20.45 -15.67 10.00
CA GLY A 52 -20.24 -16.32 11.30
C GLY A 52 -21.45 -16.25 12.24
N ARG A 53 -22.44 -15.40 11.95
CA ARG A 53 -23.73 -15.38 12.66
C ARG A 53 -24.52 -16.68 12.51
N ASN A 54 -24.34 -17.37 11.38
CA ASN A 54 -25.10 -18.57 11.01
C ASN A 54 -24.22 -19.81 10.80
N SER A 55 -22.90 -19.70 11.03
CA SER A 55 -21.95 -20.78 10.73
C SER A 55 -20.78 -20.77 11.71
N ALA A 56 -20.64 -21.86 12.48
CA ALA A 56 -19.54 -22.04 13.42
C ALA A 56 -18.17 -22.04 12.73
N PHE A 57 -18.08 -22.61 11.52
CA PHE A 57 -16.87 -22.60 10.71
C PHE A 57 -16.41 -21.16 10.41
N HIS A 58 -17.31 -20.30 9.92
CA HIS A 58 -16.97 -18.92 9.62
C HIS A 58 -16.64 -18.10 10.88
N ALA A 59 -17.30 -18.38 12.01
CA ALA A 59 -16.98 -17.74 13.28
C ALA A 59 -15.54 -18.05 13.74
N GLU A 60 -15.13 -19.32 13.66
CA GLU A 60 -13.78 -19.75 14.02
C GLU A 60 -12.73 -19.24 13.02
N LEU A 61 -13.03 -19.27 11.72
CA LEU A 61 -12.13 -18.73 10.70
C LEU A 61 -11.88 -17.23 10.92
N ALA A 62 -12.93 -16.45 11.17
CA ALA A 62 -12.80 -15.02 11.46
C ALA A 62 -11.95 -14.76 12.71
N LYS A 63 -12.09 -15.58 13.75
CA LYS A 63 -11.29 -15.49 14.99
C LYS A 63 -9.81 -15.79 14.76
N ARG A 64 -9.49 -16.78 13.92
CA ARG A 64 -8.10 -17.11 13.57
C ARG A 64 -7.46 -16.00 12.74
N LEU A 65 -8.17 -15.53 11.72
CA LEU A 65 -7.70 -14.44 10.87
C LEU A 65 -7.50 -13.14 11.66
N SER A 66 -8.40 -12.79 12.58
CA SER A 66 -8.25 -11.57 13.38
C SER A 66 -7.00 -11.57 14.27
N LYS A 67 -6.47 -12.75 14.63
CA LYS A 67 -5.21 -12.87 15.38
C LYS A 67 -3.98 -12.82 14.47
N ALA A 68 -4.07 -13.38 13.27
CA ALA A 68 -2.95 -13.47 12.34
C ALA A 68 -2.70 -12.17 11.58
N LEU A 69 -3.77 -11.48 11.15
CA LEU A 69 -3.70 -10.34 10.24
C LEU A 69 -2.90 -9.13 10.73
N PRO A 70 -2.92 -8.76 12.03
CA PRO A 70 -2.05 -7.70 12.53
C PRO A 70 -0.55 -8.01 12.35
N VAL A 71 -0.16 -9.28 12.55
CA VAL A 71 1.22 -9.74 12.31
C VAL A 71 1.52 -9.75 10.82
N THR A 72 0.60 -10.25 9.98
CA THR A 72 0.73 -10.20 8.52
C THR A 72 0.89 -8.77 8.02
N MET A 73 0.17 -7.80 8.60
CA MET A 73 0.29 -6.39 8.25
C MET A 73 1.66 -5.82 8.61
N SER A 74 2.16 -6.10 9.82
CA SER A 74 3.52 -5.70 10.23
C SER A 74 4.57 -6.27 9.27
N LEU A 75 4.48 -7.56 8.94
CA LEU A 75 5.37 -8.22 7.97
C LEU A 75 5.30 -7.54 6.59
N THR A 76 4.09 -7.23 6.12
CA THR A 76 3.85 -6.57 4.83
C THR A 76 4.51 -5.20 4.78
N ILE A 77 4.36 -4.39 5.84
CA ILE A 77 4.97 -3.07 5.94
C ILE A 77 6.50 -3.18 5.92
N THR A 78 7.08 -4.03 6.78
CA THR A 78 8.53 -4.23 6.86
C THR A 78 9.13 -4.69 5.53
N LEU A 79 8.51 -5.67 4.88
CA LEU A 79 8.96 -6.16 3.57
C LEU A 79 8.76 -5.12 2.46
N GLY A 80 7.83 -4.18 2.62
CA GLY A 80 7.58 -3.11 1.65
C GLY A 80 8.59 -1.96 1.69
N VAL A 81 9.25 -1.73 2.82
CA VAL A 81 10.25 -0.66 2.96
C VAL A 81 11.43 -0.89 2.00
N ALA A 82 11.97 -2.10 1.95
CA ALA A 82 13.11 -2.42 1.11
C ALA A 82 12.88 -2.15 -0.39
N PRO A 83 11.85 -2.72 -1.06
CA PRO A 83 11.61 -2.47 -2.48
C PRO A 83 11.28 -0.99 -2.75
N LEU A 84 10.60 -0.30 -1.82
CA LEU A 84 10.35 1.13 -1.95
C LEU A 84 11.65 1.94 -2.02
N LEU A 85 12.60 1.66 -1.13
CA LEU A 85 13.91 2.31 -1.12
C LEU A 85 14.72 2.00 -2.38
N PHE A 86 14.69 0.75 -2.85
CA PHE A 86 15.42 0.40 -4.07
C PHE A 86 14.83 1.07 -5.33
N VAL A 87 13.51 1.20 -5.44
CA VAL A 87 12.89 1.97 -6.53
C VAL A 87 13.30 3.44 -6.46
N GLN A 88 13.35 4.02 -5.26
CA GLN A 88 13.78 5.42 -5.08
C GLN A 88 15.24 5.64 -5.49
N VAL A 89 16.13 4.71 -5.18
CA VAL A 89 17.55 4.81 -5.54
C VAL A 89 17.76 4.59 -7.05
N LEU A 90 17.13 3.57 -7.63
CA LEU A 90 17.33 3.22 -9.04
C LEU A 90 16.58 4.13 -10.02
N TYR A 91 15.36 4.54 -9.64
CA TYR A 91 14.40 5.22 -10.51
C TYR A 91 13.88 6.52 -9.88
N GLY A 92 14.68 7.16 -9.02
CA GLY A 92 14.28 8.35 -8.25
C GLY A 92 13.73 9.49 -9.11
N GLN A 93 14.32 9.75 -10.27
CA GLN A 93 13.83 10.76 -11.21
C GLN A 93 12.36 10.54 -11.57
N ALA A 94 11.96 9.29 -11.84
CA ALA A 94 10.58 8.96 -12.16
C ALA A 94 9.71 8.94 -10.89
N PHE A 95 10.18 8.20 -9.87
CA PHE A 95 9.46 7.97 -8.63
C PHE A 95 9.10 9.27 -7.90
N TYR A 96 10.06 10.17 -7.72
CA TYR A 96 9.82 11.44 -7.03
C TYR A 96 8.95 12.37 -7.88
N THR A 97 9.13 12.42 -9.20
CA THR A 97 8.27 13.23 -10.07
C THR A 97 6.81 12.81 -9.97
N ALA A 98 6.52 11.51 -10.08
CA ALA A 98 5.15 11.02 -9.93
C ALA A 98 4.61 11.29 -8.53
N SER A 99 5.40 11.03 -7.48
CA SER A 99 4.99 11.24 -6.09
C SER A 99 4.68 12.70 -5.79
N VAL A 100 5.41 13.65 -6.38
CA VAL A 100 5.14 15.10 -6.26
C VAL A 100 3.85 15.48 -6.99
N LEU A 101 3.60 14.93 -8.19
CA LEU A 101 2.35 15.18 -8.91
C LEU A 101 1.12 14.70 -8.12
N MET A 102 1.27 13.62 -7.35
CA MET A 102 0.24 13.04 -6.48
C MET A 102 0.52 13.26 -4.98
N ALA A 103 1.17 14.37 -4.60
CA ALA A 103 1.71 14.59 -3.25
C ALA A 103 0.72 14.31 -2.11
N TRP A 104 -0.52 14.83 -2.17
CA TRP A 104 -1.50 14.62 -1.10
C TRP A 104 -2.03 13.18 -1.06
N PRO A 105 -2.48 12.57 -2.18
CA PRO A 105 -2.77 11.14 -2.21
C PRO A 105 -1.59 10.29 -1.71
N TRP A 106 -0.36 10.59 -2.13
CA TRP A 106 0.84 9.87 -1.71
C TRP A 106 1.06 9.95 -0.19
N LEU A 107 1.00 11.16 0.37
CA LEU A 107 1.16 11.36 1.81
C LEU A 107 0.04 10.66 2.62
N SER A 108 -1.17 10.60 2.07
CA SER A 108 -2.31 9.95 2.72
C SER A 108 -2.10 8.45 2.97
N VAL A 109 -1.21 7.78 2.21
CA VAL A 109 -0.87 6.37 2.39
C VAL A 109 -0.51 6.06 3.85
N ILE A 110 0.26 6.94 4.51
CA ILE A 110 0.66 6.76 5.92
C ILE A 110 -0.59 6.71 6.82
N ALA A 111 -1.50 7.68 6.66
CA ALA A 111 -2.73 7.74 7.44
C ALA A 111 -3.64 6.53 7.16
N LEU A 112 -3.78 6.12 5.89
CA LEU A 112 -4.60 4.98 5.50
C LEU A 112 -4.09 3.66 6.09
N VAL A 113 -2.77 3.42 6.01
CA VAL A 113 -2.12 2.23 6.60
C VAL A 113 -2.29 2.24 8.11
N LEU A 114 -2.11 3.39 8.77
CA LEU A 114 -2.27 3.50 10.22
C LEU A 114 -3.70 3.17 10.66
N LEU A 115 -4.70 3.79 10.02
CA LEU A 115 -6.12 3.56 10.32
C LEU A 115 -6.52 2.10 10.06
N ALA A 116 -6.06 1.51 8.95
CA ALA A 116 -6.31 0.11 8.66
C ALA A 116 -5.74 -0.80 9.74
N TYR A 117 -4.50 -0.53 10.19
CA TYR A 117 -3.81 -1.34 11.19
C TYR A 117 -4.51 -1.28 12.56
N TYR A 118 -4.90 -0.09 13.01
CA TYR A 118 -5.71 0.06 14.21
C TYR A 118 -7.06 -0.65 14.08
N GLY A 119 -7.71 -0.59 12.91
CA GLY A 119 -8.94 -1.34 12.66
C GLY A 119 -8.76 -2.85 12.78
N LEU A 120 -7.63 -3.41 12.32
CA LEU A 120 -7.32 -4.84 12.53
C LEU A 120 -7.16 -5.18 14.02
N TYR A 121 -6.49 -4.32 14.80
CA TYR A 121 -6.37 -4.51 16.25
C TYR A 121 -7.71 -4.39 16.98
N LEU A 122 -8.57 -3.45 16.61
CA LEU A 122 -9.92 -3.34 17.15
C LEU A 122 -10.72 -4.63 16.89
N VAL A 123 -10.63 -5.19 15.69
CA VAL A 123 -11.28 -6.45 15.32
C VAL A 123 -10.66 -7.67 16.03
N GLN A 124 -9.36 -7.62 16.35
CA GLN A 124 -8.66 -8.65 17.11
C GLN A 124 -9.09 -8.66 18.58
N PHE A 125 -8.98 -7.51 19.26
CA PHE A 125 -9.21 -7.39 20.70
C PHE A 125 -10.70 -7.34 21.04
N ARG A 126 -11.53 -6.82 20.12
CA ARG A 126 -12.99 -6.71 20.26
C ARG A 126 -13.42 -6.15 21.64
N PRO A 127 -13.03 -4.92 21.97
CA PRO A 127 -13.47 -4.30 23.22
C PRO A 127 -15.00 -4.29 23.29
N ASP A 128 -15.57 -4.33 24.50
CA ASP A 128 -17.01 -4.53 24.71
C ASP A 128 -17.89 -3.52 23.97
N TRP A 129 -17.43 -2.28 23.85
CA TRP A 129 -18.14 -1.21 23.11
C TRP A 129 -18.21 -1.46 21.60
N LEU A 130 -17.34 -2.31 21.05
CA LEU A 130 -17.26 -2.54 19.61
C LEU A 130 -18.49 -3.28 19.10
N GLY A 131 -18.97 -4.30 19.81
CA GLY A 131 -20.21 -5.03 19.55
C GLY A 131 -20.54 -5.20 18.05
N LYS A 132 -21.54 -4.46 17.57
CA LYS A 132 -22.02 -4.50 16.17
C LYS A 132 -21.06 -3.90 15.13
N TRP A 133 -20.08 -3.10 15.55
CA TRP A 133 -19.11 -2.42 14.71
C TRP A 133 -17.92 -3.29 14.27
N VAL A 134 -17.75 -4.48 14.84
CA VAL A 134 -16.68 -5.41 14.46
C VAL A 134 -16.67 -5.68 12.94
N THR A 135 -17.82 -6.04 12.37
CA THR A 135 -17.92 -6.35 10.93
C THR A 135 -17.73 -5.12 10.04
N PRO A 136 -18.38 -3.96 10.29
CA PRO A 136 -18.09 -2.73 9.56
C PRO A 136 -16.62 -2.32 9.60
N ILE A 137 -15.97 -2.37 10.76
CA ILE A 137 -14.55 -1.98 10.89
C ILE A 137 -13.65 -2.93 10.10
N ALA A 138 -13.93 -4.24 10.11
CA ALA A 138 -13.20 -5.18 9.27
C ALA A 138 -13.30 -4.86 7.77
N TRP A 139 -14.49 -4.47 7.29
CA TRP A 139 -14.67 -4.02 5.90
C TRP A 139 -13.94 -2.71 5.61
N VAL A 140 -14.03 -1.73 6.52
CA VAL A 140 -13.30 -0.46 6.39
C VAL A 140 -11.79 -0.72 6.31
N SER A 141 -11.23 -1.55 7.20
CA SER A 141 -9.81 -1.92 7.13
C SER A 141 -9.43 -2.57 5.78
N ALA A 142 -10.26 -3.48 5.26
CA ALA A 142 -10.00 -4.11 3.96
C ALA A 142 -10.03 -3.08 2.81
N VAL A 143 -11.01 -2.16 2.82
CA VAL A 143 -11.11 -1.08 1.83
C VAL A 143 -9.92 -0.13 1.92
N LEU A 144 -9.49 0.26 3.12
CA LEU A 144 -8.31 1.13 3.31
C LEU A 144 -7.04 0.47 2.75
N ILE A 145 -6.85 -0.84 2.96
CA ILE A 145 -5.72 -1.59 2.41
C ILE A 145 -5.78 -1.63 0.87
N LEU A 146 -6.97 -1.81 0.28
CA LEU A 146 -7.16 -1.76 -1.17
C LEU A 146 -6.90 -0.35 -1.74
N LEU A 147 -7.33 0.70 -1.04
CA LEU A 147 -7.06 2.08 -1.42
C LEU A 147 -5.56 2.38 -1.43
N VAL A 148 -4.79 1.86 -0.47
CA VAL A 148 -3.33 1.95 -0.50
C VAL A 148 -2.78 1.29 -1.76
N GLY A 149 -3.22 0.07 -2.09
CA GLY A 149 -2.82 -0.61 -3.34
C GLY A 149 -3.16 0.18 -4.61
N LEU A 150 -4.33 0.83 -4.64
CA LEU A 150 -4.76 1.70 -5.73
C LEU A 150 -3.81 2.90 -5.88
N LEU A 151 -3.48 3.59 -4.78
CA LEU A 151 -2.57 4.74 -4.80
C LEU A 151 -1.17 4.36 -5.28
N TYR A 152 -0.63 3.23 -4.81
CA TYR A 152 0.65 2.71 -5.31
C TYR A 152 0.59 2.38 -6.81
N THR A 153 -0.53 1.85 -7.30
CA THR A 153 -0.71 1.56 -8.73
C THR A 153 -0.77 2.84 -9.56
N HIS A 154 -1.44 3.90 -9.09
CA HIS A 154 -1.41 5.21 -9.75
C HIS A 154 -0.01 5.79 -9.80
N ASN A 155 0.75 5.71 -8.70
CA ASN A 155 2.14 6.16 -8.69
C ASN A 155 2.99 5.38 -9.70
N ALA A 156 2.92 4.05 -9.66
CA ALA A 156 3.70 3.19 -10.54
C ALA A 156 3.38 3.41 -12.03
N THR A 157 2.11 3.59 -12.38
CA THR A 157 1.71 3.86 -13.77
C THR A 157 2.12 5.28 -14.21
N LEU A 158 2.13 6.26 -13.30
CA LEU A 158 2.62 7.60 -13.59
C LEU A 158 4.15 7.65 -13.74
N ASN A 159 4.89 6.81 -13.00
CA ASN A 159 6.34 6.63 -13.16
C ASN A 159 6.71 6.20 -14.58
N LEU A 160 5.84 5.43 -15.23
CA LEU A 160 6.02 4.91 -16.59
C LEU A 160 5.53 5.88 -17.68
N ALA A 161 4.95 7.02 -17.32
CA ALA A 161 4.33 7.97 -18.27
C ALA A 161 4.97 9.38 -18.22
N PRO A 162 6.27 9.51 -18.52
CA PRO A 162 6.99 10.78 -18.42
C PRO A 162 6.47 11.87 -19.37
N ASN A 163 5.83 11.46 -20.46
CA ASN A 163 5.14 12.35 -21.39
C ASN A 163 3.95 13.11 -20.77
N LYS A 164 3.36 12.59 -19.68
CA LYS A 164 2.21 13.23 -19.00
C LYS A 164 2.61 14.26 -17.94
N TRP A 165 3.85 14.22 -17.43
CA TRP A 165 4.23 14.97 -16.23
C TRP A 165 4.10 16.48 -16.39
N ALA A 166 4.65 17.04 -17.48
CA ALA A 166 4.62 18.49 -17.72
C ALA A 166 3.18 19.01 -17.90
N SER A 167 2.32 18.26 -18.60
CA SER A 167 0.91 18.62 -18.77
C SER A 167 0.12 18.58 -17.46
N LEU A 168 0.36 17.56 -16.63
CA LEU A 168 -0.30 17.44 -15.32
C LEU A 168 0.10 18.61 -14.42
N TYR A 169 1.40 18.90 -14.33
CA TYR A 169 1.89 20.02 -13.53
C TYR A 169 1.35 21.37 -14.02
N ALA A 170 1.30 21.59 -15.33
CA ALA A 170 0.76 22.83 -15.91
C ALA A 170 -0.74 23.03 -15.64
N MET A 171 -1.52 21.94 -15.50
CA MET A 171 -2.94 22.03 -15.11
C MET A 171 -3.10 22.46 -13.65
N SER A 172 -2.25 21.95 -12.76
CA SER A 172 -2.25 22.36 -11.35
C SER A 172 -0.97 21.90 -10.64
N ALA A 173 -0.36 22.81 -9.88
CA ALA A 173 0.77 22.49 -9.00
C ALA A 173 0.33 21.99 -7.60
N ALA A 174 -0.97 21.78 -7.37
CA ALA A 174 -1.51 21.45 -6.04
C ALA A 174 -1.17 20.03 -5.55
N GLY A 175 -0.62 19.15 -6.40
CA GLY A 175 -0.23 17.79 -5.99
C GLY A 175 -1.42 16.85 -5.76
N LEU A 176 -2.54 17.08 -6.47
CA LEU A 176 -3.78 16.29 -6.38
C LEU A 176 -3.99 15.37 -7.59
N HIS A 177 -3.00 15.24 -8.47
CA HIS A 177 -3.15 14.43 -9.68
C HIS A 177 -3.12 12.96 -9.34
N LEU A 178 -4.00 12.21 -9.97
CA LEU A 178 -3.93 10.75 -10.05
C LEU A 178 -3.87 10.41 -11.54
N ASN A 179 -3.27 9.27 -11.88
CA ASN A 179 -3.16 8.85 -13.28
C ASN A 179 -4.50 8.32 -13.80
N TRP A 180 -5.38 9.24 -14.19
CA TRP A 180 -6.61 8.98 -14.96
C TRP A 180 -6.45 9.46 -16.41
#